data_AF-A0A928QEC4-F1
#
_entry.id   AF-A0A928QEC4-F1
#
_cell.length_a   1.000
_cell.length_b   1.000
_cell.length_c   1.000
_cell.angle_alpha   90.00
_cell.angle_beta   90.00
_cell.angle_gamma   90.00
#
_symmetry.space_group_name_H-M   'P 1'
#
loop_
_entity.id
_entity.type
_entity.pdbx_description
1 polymer ?
#
loop_
_entity_poly.entity_id
_entity_poly.type
_entity_poly.pdbx_seq_one_letter_code
_entity_poly.pdbx_strand_id
1 'polypeptide(L)'
;TICHCVAGQKAENTAIIRRAASGTRILREYSCITYESYGLKGDKRFHHEVPTDGADTVIIQQGINDIIHPVGTHINAFRPMSDLPTVDQLIEGIKKYIAQARQFGYKVYVGTLLPIGGWRTYAPFREEMRNRFNNWIRTTDLIDGYIDFDKALANPEKPEYMLPLYDSGDHLHPSAAGYKAMADAVMKEIIE
;
A
#
# COMPACT_ATOMS: atom_id res chain seq x y z
N THR A 1 2.02 4.45 2.44
CA THR A 1 2.64 3.68 1.35
C THR A 1 3.97 3.15 1.82
N ILE A 2 4.18 1.84 1.83
CA ILE A 2 5.46 1.24 2.19
C ILE A 2 5.93 0.42 0.99
N CYS A 3 7.06 0.82 0.40
CA CYS A 3 7.81 -0.03 -0.52
C CYS A 3 9.07 -0.47 0.22
N HIS A 4 9.26 -1.77 0.39
CA HIS A 4 10.49 -2.34 0.95
C HIS A 4 11.19 -3.16 -0.13
N CYS A 5 12.47 -2.87 -0.37
CA CYS A 5 13.35 -3.77 -1.11
C CYS A 5 14.06 -4.67 -0.12
N VAL A 6 14.08 -5.98 -0.39
CA VAL A 6 14.74 -7.00 0.42
C VAL A 6 15.93 -7.54 -0.37
N ALA A 7 17.06 -7.73 0.29
CA ALA A 7 18.27 -8.33 -0.29
C ALA A 7 18.76 -9.46 0.63
N GLY A 8 18.74 -10.72 0.18
CA GLY A 8 19.40 -11.85 0.86
C GLY A 8 18.47 -12.99 1.31
N GLN A 9 18.91 -14.24 1.09
CA GLN A 9 18.12 -15.48 1.24
C GLN A 9 18.00 -16.06 2.67
N LYS A 10 18.48 -15.37 3.72
CA LYS A 10 18.28 -15.78 5.13
C LYS A 10 18.28 -14.53 6.02
N ALA A 11 17.40 -14.48 7.02
CA ALA A 11 17.20 -13.32 7.91
C ALA A 11 18.50 -12.70 8.46
N GLU A 12 19.55 -13.50 8.68
CA GLU A 12 20.85 -13.04 9.18
C GLU A 12 21.67 -12.23 8.15
N ASN A 13 21.37 -12.36 6.86
CA ASN A 13 22.02 -11.66 5.74
C ASN A 13 21.01 -10.84 4.92
N THR A 14 19.92 -10.39 5.55
CA THR A 14 18.87 -9.65 4.87
C THR A 14 18.95 -8.15 5.15
N ALA A 15 19.09 -7.32 4.10
CA ALA A 15 18.93 -5.88 4.20
C ALA A 15 17.53 -5.43 3.75
N ILE A 16 16.95 -4.47 4.45
CA ILE A 16 15.64 -3.89 4.14
C ILE A 16 15.80 -2.39 3.85
N ILE A 17 15.33 -1.96 2.67
CA ILE A 17 15.39 -0.57 2.24
C ILE A 17 14.00 -0.03 2.05
N ARG A 18 13.67 1.06 2.75
CA ARG A 18 12.36 1.71 2.69
C ARG A 18 12.35 2.83 1.65
N ARG A 19 11.45 2.76 0.66
CA ARG A 19 11.16 3.81 -0.34
C ARG A 19 9.76 4.43 -0.19
N ALA A 20 9.19 4.26 1.00
CA ALA A 20 7.91 4.83 1.41
C ALA A 20 7.93 6.36 1.42
N ALA A 21 6.89 7.00 0.89
CA ALA A 21 6.60 8.41 1.21
C ALA A 21 5.12 8.60 1.56
N SER A 22 4.87 9.59 2.41
CA SER A 22 3.53 9.90 2.92
C SER A 22 2.64 10.45 1.81
N GLY A 23 1.33 10.16 1.86
CA GLY A 23 0.34 10.75 0.96
C GLY A 23 0.44 10.40 -0.53
N THR A 24 1.46 9.63 -0.95
CA THR A 24 1.65 9.25 -2.35
C THR A 24 0.49 8.42 -2.86
N ARG A 25 0.16 8.64 -4.14
CA ARG A 25 -0.91 7.92 -4.86
C ARG A 25 -0.33 7.17 -6.04
N ILE A 26 -1.03 6.13 -6.48
CA ILE A 26 -0.66 5.34 -7.65
C ILE A 26 -0.82 6.16 -8.92
N LEU A 27 -1.99 6.81 -9.04
CA LEU A 27 -2.48 7.32 -10.33
C LEU A 27 -2.37 8.85 -10.46
N ARG A 28 -2.15 9.56 -9.36
CA ARG A 28 -2.29 11.02 -9.28
C ARG A 28 -1.25 11.64 -8.36
N GLU A 29 -0.96 12.90 -8.57
CA GLU A 29 -0.10 13.71 -7.70
C GLU A 29 -0.78 15.04 -7.41
N TYR A 30 -0.22 15.81 -6.49
CA TYR A 30 -0.70 17.17 -6.22
C TYR A 30 0.29 18.19 -6.77
N SER A 31 -0.23 19.26 -7.34
CA SER A 31 0.56 20.39 -7.85
C SER A 31 0.43 21.64 -6.96
N CYS A 32 -0.07 21.49 -5.73
CA CYS A 32 -0.28 22.58 -4.79
C CYS A 32 0.67 22.47 -3.60
N ILE A 33 1.05 23.63 -3.05
CA ILE A 33 2.00 23.72 -1.93
C ILE A 33 1.55 22.94 -0.70
N THR A 34 0.24 22.87 -0.45
CA THR A 34 -0.36 22.13 0.68
C THR A 34 0.01 20.64 0.67
N TYR A 35 0.26 20.05 -0.49
CA TYR A 35 0.53 18.62 -0.64
C TYR A 35 1.82 18.34 -1.41
N GLU A 36 2.72 19.32 -1.50
CA GLU A 36 4.01 19.17 -2.16
C GLU A 36 4.82 18.00 -1.56
N SER A 37 4.73 17.83 -0.23
CA SER A 37 5.39 16.74 0.50
C SER A 37 4.85 15.34 0.19
N TYR A 38 3.72 15.22 -0.49
CA TYR A 38 3.16 13.91 -0.88
C TYR A 38 3.85 13.33 -2.11
N GLY A 39 4.69 14.12 -2.77
CA GLY A 39 5.54 13.69 -3.87
C GLY A 39 4.78 13.34 -5.15
N LEU A 40 5.56 12.87 -6.12
CA LEU A 40 5.06 12.46 -7.43
C LEU A 40 4.21 11.18 -7.33
N LYS A 41 3.36 10.96 -8.33
CA LYS A 41 2.61 9.71 -8.46
C LYS A 41 3.54 8.53 -8.69
N GLY A 42 3.10 7.33 -8.29
CA GLY A 42 4.01 6.20 -8.22
C GLY A 42 4.54 5.74 -9.59
N ASP A 43 3.83 5.92 -10.72
CA ASP A 43 4.41 5.56 -12.04
C ASP A 43 5.62 6.41 -12.44
N LYS A 44 5.73 7.65 -11.93
CA LYS A 44 6.91 8.50 -12.07
C LYS A 44 8.02 8.16 -11.08
N ARG A 45 7.70 7.59 -9.92
CA ARG A 45 8.68 7.33 -8.85
C ARG A 45 9.23 5.91 -8.89
N PHE A 46 8.41 4.94 -9.23
CA PHE A 46 8.73 3.53 -9.07
C PHE A 46 9.98 3.15 -9.85
N HIS A 47 10.04 3.47 -11.14
CA HIS A 47 11.21 3.20 -11.98
C HIS A 47 12.50 3.86 -11.47
N HIS A 48 12.41 5.03 -10.84
CA HIS A 48 13.58 5.79 -10.41
C HIS A 48 14.05 5.47 -8.99
N GLU A 49 13.11 5.15 -8.08
CA GLU A 49 13.41 5.02 -6.65
C GLU A 49 13.51 3.58 -6.16
N VAL A 50 12.87 2.64 -6.85
CA VAL A 50 12.82 1.23 -6.44
C VAL A 50 14.10 0.47 -6.80
N PRO A 51 14.73 0.67 -7.97
CA PRO A 51 15.99 0.02 -8.27
C PRO A 51 17.02 0.26 -7.17
N THR A 52 17.60 -0.83 -6.68
CA THR A 52 18.70 -0.80 -5.72
C THR A 52 19.62 -1.99 -6.00
N ASP A 53 20.92 -1.72 -6.05
CA ASP A 53 21.94 -2.74 -6.30
C ASP A 53 21.88 -3.83 -5.22
N GLY A 54 21.91 -5.09 -5.67
CA GLY A 54 21.85 -6.26 -4.80
C GLY A 54 20.45 -6.60 -4.25
N ALA A 55 19.42 -5.78 -4.52
CA ALA A 55 18.04 -6.15 -4.20
C ALA A 55 17.56 -7.27 -5.14
N ASP A 56 16.80 -8.21 -4.60
CA ASP A 56 16.20 -9.33 -5.35
C ASP A 56 14.67 -9.37 -5.25
N THR A 57 14.10 -8.59 -4.33
CA THR A 57 12.68 -8.63 -3.99
C THR A 57 12.15 -7.24 -3.69
N VAL A 58 10.92 -6.97 -4.13
CA VAL A 58 10.16 -5.75 -3.79
C VAL A 58 8.82 -6.11 -3.15
N ILE A 59 8.49 -5.42 -2.06
CA ILE A 59 7.18 -5.46 -1.41
C ILE A 59 6.46 -4.15 -1.73
N ILE A 60 5.32 -4.22 -2.42
CA ILE A 60 4.52 -3.07 -2.82
C ILE A 60 3.29 -2.96 -1.91
N GLN A 61 3.22 -1.90 -1.10
CA GLN A 61 2.01 -1.55 -0.34
C GLN A 61 1.57 -0.11 -0.66
N GLN A 62 0.69 0.04 -1.66
CA GLN A 62 0.19 1.32 -2.14
C GLN A 62 -1.26 1.21 -2.63
N GLY A 63 -1.98 2.34 -2.60
CA GLY A 63 -3.33 2.47 -3.17
C GLY A 63 -4.35 3.10 -2.23
N ILE A 64 -4.12 3.05 -0.90
CA ILE A 64 -5.12 3.57 0.05
C ILE A 64 -5.40 5.06 -0.16
N ASN A 65 -4.36 5.87 -0.43
CA ASN A 65 -4.50 7.31 -0.66
C ASN A 65 -5.33 7.65 -1.90
N ASP A 66 -5.28 6.81 -2.94
CA ASP A 66 -6.11 6.98 -4.13
C ASP A 66 -7.61 6.83 -3.78
N ILE A 67 -7.94 6.00 -2.77
CA ILE A 67 -9.31 5.76 -2.29
C ILE A 67 -9.75 6.82 -1.26
N ILE A 68 -8.89 7.18 -0.32
CA ILE A 68 -9.27 8.03 0.83
C ILE A 68 -9.09 9.53 0.59
N HIS A 69 -8.29 9.95 -0.39
CA HIS A 69 -8.10 11.38 -0.64
C HIS A 69 -9.29 12.06 -1.30
N PRO A 70 -9.92 11.52 -2.37
CA PRO A 70 -11.05 12.18 -3.02
C PRO A 70 -12.22 12.37 -2.05
N VAL A 71 -12.53 13.63 -1.73
CA VAL A 71 -13.60 14.03 -0.78
C VAL A 71 -14.52 15.12 -1.34
N GLY A 72 -14.27 15.58 -2.56
CA GLY A 72 -15.03 16.65 -3.19
C GLY A 72 -14.44 18.03 -2.92
N THR A 73 -14.54 18.90 -3.93
CA THR A 73 -13.95 20.25 -3.90
C THR A 73 -14.59 21.18 -2.88
N HIS A 74 -15.84 20.90 -2.47
CA HIS A 74 -16.54 21.62 -1.41
C HIS A 74 -15.95 21.34 -0.01
N ILE A 75 -15.33 20.17 0.19
CA ILE A 75 -14.61 19.82 1.43
C ILE A 75 -13.13 20.20 1.32
N ASN A 76 -12.51 19.89 0.18
CA ASN A 76 -11.11 20.21 -0.08
C ASN A 76 -10.89 20.45 -1.57
N ALA A 77 -10.57 21.70 -1.94
CA ALA A 77 -10.43 22.14 -3.33
C ALA A 77 -9.41 21.31 -4.15
N PHE A 78 -8.43 20.69 -3.50
CA PHE A 78 -7.41 19.89 -4.17
C PHE A 78 -7.75 18.40 -4.26
N ARG A 79 -8.86 17.94 -3.66
CA ARG A 79 -9.24 16.53 -3.60
C ARG A 79 -10.61 16.29 -4.25
N PRO A 80 -10.77 16.62 -5.55
CA PRO A 80 -12.04 16.47 -6.25
C PRO A 80 -12.50 15.00 -6.28
N MET A 81 -13.80 14.74 -6.32
CA MET A 81 -14.30 13.37 -6.47
C MET A 81 -13.94 12.76 -7.83
N SER A 82 -13.66 13.58 -8.85
CA SER A 82 -13.17 13.12 -10.16
C SER A 82 -11.77 12.47 -10.11
N ASP A 83 -11.06 12.59 -8.99
CA ASP A 83 -9.80 11.88 -8.76
C ASP A 83 -10.02 10.44 -8.23
N LEU A 84 -11.23 10.08 -7.79
CA LEU A 84 -11.53 8.73 -7.31
C LEU A 84 -11.45 7.75 -8.49
N PRO A 85 -10.52 6.78 -8.46
CA PRO A 85 -10.37 5.84 -9.56
C PRO A 85 -11.39 4.71 -9.47
N THR A 86 -11.53 3.94 -10.54
CA THR A 86 -12.10 2.59 -10.45
C THR A 86 -11.08 1.63 -9.84
N VAL A 87 -11.56 0.49 -9.33
CA VAL A 87 -10.66 -0.58 -8.85
C VAL A 87 -9.76 -1.08 -9.98
N ASP A 88 -10.28 -1.19 -11.22
CA ASP A 88 -9.49 -1.61 -12.37
C ASP A 88 -8.35 -0.63 -12.69
N GLN A 89 -8.58 0.68 -12.55
CA GLN A 89 -7.52 1.68 -12.71
C GLN A 89 -6.42 1.52 -11.64
N LEU A 90 -6.78 1.20 -10.39
CA LEU A 90 -5.78 0.89 -9.35
C LEU A 90 -4.97 -0.36 -9.71
N ILE A 91 -5.65 -1.41 -10.17
CA ILE A 91 -5.02 -2.66 -10.61
C ILE A 91 -4.06 -2.40 -11.78
N GLU A 92 -4.46 -1.65 -12.80
CA GLU A 92 -3.60 -1.30 -13.92
C GLU A 92 -2.37 -0.48 -13.47
N GLY A 93 -2.53 0.36 -12.45
CA GLY A 93 -1.39 1.04 -11.82
C GLY A 93 -0.41 0.08 -11.15
N ILE A 94 -0.89 -0.90 -10.38
CA ILE A 94 -0.03 -1.94 -9.78
C ILE A 94 0.62 -2.82 -10.86
N LYS A 95 -0.10 -3.20 -11.92
CA LYS A 95 0.48 -3.98 -13.03
C LYS A 95 1.67 -3.28 -13.68
N LYS A 96 1.66 -1.95 -13.76
CA LYS A 96 2.83 -1.18 -14.22
C LYS A 96 4.01 -1.32 -13.28
N TYR A 97 3.79 -1.31 -11.96
CA TYR A 97 4.86 -1.54 -10.97
C TYR A 97 5.40 -2.96 -11.06
N ILE A 98 4.53 -3.96 -11.20
CA ILE A 98 4.92 -5.35 -11.42
C ILE A 98 5.83 -5.45 -12.64
N ALA A 99 5.39 -4.91 -13.79
CA ALA A 99 6.18 -4.95 -15.02
C ALA A 99 7.55 -4.28 -14.87
N GLN A 100 7.62 -3.12 -14.20
CA GLN A 100 8.89 -2.44 -13.93
C GLN A 100 9.80 -3.25 -12.99
N ALA A 101 9.25 -3.79 -11.90
CA ALA A 101 10.00 -4.62 -10.96
C ALA A 101 10.59 -5.87 -11.64
N ARG A 102 9.83 -6.51 -12.54
CA ARG A 102 10.32 -7.64 -13.33
C ARG A 102 11.46 -7.26 -14.27
N GLN A 103 11.46 -6.05 -14.84
CA GLN A 103 12.59 -5.55 -15.65
C GLN A 103 13.87 -5.41 -14.83
N PHE A 104 13.77 -5.18 -13.53
CA PHE A 104 14.90 -5.15 -12.59
C PHE A 104 15.29 -6.53 -12.05
N GLY A 105 14.59 -7.59 -12.46
CA GLY A 105 14.84 -8.96 -12.01
C GLY A 105 14.27 -9.27 -10.62
N TYR A 106 13.37 -8.44 -10.09
CA TYR A 106 12.85 -8.62 -8.73
C TYR A 106 11.72 -9.66 -8.66
N LYS A 107 11.69 -10.41 -7.56
CA LYS A 107 10.46 -10.99 -7.02
C LYS A 107 9.53 -9.88 -6.56
N VAL A 108 8.24 -10.03 -6.80
CA VAL A 108 7.22 -9.01 -6.53
C VAL A 108 6.22 -9.58 -5.55
N TYR A 109 6.18 -8.97 -4.37
CA TYR A 109 5.14 -9.20 -3.38
C TYR A 109 4.26 -7.98 -3.25
N VAL A 110 2.97 -8.17 -3.04
CA VAL A 110 2.02 -7.07 -2.85
C VAL A 110 1.31 -7.21 -1.50
N GLY A 111 1.34 -6.15 -0.70
CA GLY A 111 0.65 -6.09 0.58
C GLY A 111 -0.79 -5.64 0.40
N THR A 112 -1.74 -6.31 1.06
CA THR A 112 -3.14 -5.86 1.09
C THR A 112 -3.27 -4.49 1.77
N LEU A 113 -4.26 -3.71 1.35
CA LEU A 113 -4.63 -2.44 2.00
C LEU A 113 -5.22 -2.72 3.36
N LEU A 114 -4.84 -1.92 4.36
CA LEU A 114 -5.24 -2.10 5.75
C LEU A 114 -6.73 -1.78 5.98
N PRO A 115 -7.36 -2.27 7.05
CA PRO A 115 -8.68 -1.82 7.47
C PRO A 115 -8.69 -0.31 7.72
N ILE A 116 -9.78 0.38 7.38
CA ILE A 116 -9.92 1.84 7.50
C ILE A 116 -11.21 2.27 8.20
N GLY A 117 -11.91 1.34 8.83
CA GLY A 117 -13.10 1.60 9.64
C GLY A 117 -12.76 2.59 10.74
N GLY A 118 -13.53 3.68 10.81
CA GLY A 118 -13.29 4.79 11.74
C GLY A 118 -12.45 5.93 11.17
N TRP A 119 -11.77 5.76 10.03
CA TRP A 119 -11.03 6.85 9.40
C TRP A 119 -11.98 7.99 9.02
N ARG A 120 -11.51 9.25 9.11
CA ARG A 120 -12.33 10.45 8.85
C ARG A 120 -13.01 10.51 7.47
N THR A 121 -12.49 9.79 6.47
CA THR A 121 -13.12 9.70 5.13
C THR A 121 -13.70 8.31 4.86
N TYR A 122 -13.84 7.46 5.87
CA TYR A 122 -14.47 6.15 5.71
C TYR A 122 -15.86 6.29 5.09
N ALA A 123 -16.18 5.38 4.17
CA ALA A 123 -17.51 5.24 3.60
C ALA A 123 -17.67 3.82 3.06
N PRO A 124 -18.90 3.26 3.05
CA PRO A 124 -19.13 1.89 2.55
C PRO A 124 -18.56 1.64 1.15
N PHE A 125 -18.68 2.59 0.21
CA PHE A 125 -18.14 2.43 -1.14
C PHE A 125 -16.60 2.36 -1.18
N ARG A 126 -15.91 3.05 -0.25
CA ARG A 126 -14.44 3.00 -0.15
C ARG A 126 -13.99 1.65 0.39
N GLU A 127 -14.73 1.11 1.36
CA GLU A 127 -14.50 -0.22 1.91
C GLU A 127 -14.74 -1.31 0.86
N GLU A 128 -15.80 -1.17 0.05
CA GLU A 128 -16.05 -2.07 -1.08
C GLU A 128 -14.89 -2.04 -2.10
N MET A 129 -14.43 -0.85 -2.48
CA MET A 129 -13.28 -0.69 -3.38
C MET A 129 -12.01 -1.33 -2.81
N ARG A 130 -11.73 -1.07 -1.54
CA ARG A 130 -10.58 -1.66 -0.82
C ARG A 130 -10.65 -3.18 -0.81
N ASN A 131 -11.81 -3.75 -0.49
CA ASN A 131 -12.01 -5.20 -0.45
C ASN A 131 -11.88 -5.85 -1.84
N ARG A 132 -12.42 -5.22 -2.89
CA ARG A 132 -12.25 -5.69 -4.27
C ARG A 132 -10.79 -5.66 -4.71
N PHE A 133 -10.06 -4.61 -4.37
CA PHE A 133 -8.65 -4.49 -4.67
C PHE A 133 -7.81 -5.52 -3.90
N ASN A 134 -8.07 -5.69 -2.60
CA ASN A 134 -7.43 -6.74 -1.79
C ASN A 134 -7.75 -8.14 -2.29
N ASN A 135 -8.97 -8.39 -2.74
CA ASN A 135 -9.34 -9.68 -3.33
C ASN A 135 -8.51 -9.95 -4.59
N TRP A 136 -8.36 -8.96 -5.48
CA TRP A 136 -7.48 -9.11 -6.65
C TRP A 136 -6.03 -9.43 -6.25
N ILE A 137 -5.47 -8.75 -5.24
CA ILE A 137 -4.12 -9.03 -4.73
C ILE A 137 -4.00 -10.49 -4.27
N ARG A 138 -5.01 -11.02 -3.57
CA ARG A 138 -5.01 -12.40 -3.06
C ARG A 138 -5.15 -13.47 -4.14
N THR A 139 -5.74 -13.15 -5.28
CA THR A 139 -6.11 -14.13 -6.31
C THR A 139 -5.32 -14.02 -7.62
N THR A 140 -4.57 -12.94 -7.81
CA THR A 140 -3.80 -12.73 -9.04
C THR A 140 -2.59 -13.66 -9.11
N ASP A 141 -2.26 -14.10 -10.32
CA ASP A 141 -1.09 -14.89 -10.68
C ASP A 141 0.11 -14.02 -11.16
N LEU A 142 0.00 -12.70 -11.06
CA LEU A 142 1.00 -11.76 -11.58
C LEU A 142 2.17 -11.50 -10.61
N ILE A 143 2.08 -11.99 -9.38
CA ILE A 143 3.00 -11.69 -8.26
C ILE A 143 3.54 -13.01 -7.67
N ASP A 144 4.72 -12.98 -7.05
CA ASP A 144 5.32 -14.18 -6.44
C ASP A 144 4.63 -14.57 -5.13
N GLY A 145 3.97 -13.61 -4.47
CA GLY A 145 3.18 -13.82 -3.27
C GLY A 145 2.48 -12.54 -2.82
N TYR A 146 1.58 -12.65 -1.86
CA TYR A 146 0.92 -11.50 -1.23
C TYR A 146 1.12 -11.53 0.27
N ILE A 147 1.16 -10.35 0.89
CA ILE A 147 1.25 -10.23 2.35
C ILE A 147 -0.07 -9.68 2.85
N ASP A 148 -0.84 -10.50 3.58
CA ASP A 148 -2.19 -10.15 3.99
C ASP A 148 -2.23 -9.27 5.26
N PHE A 149 -1.78 -8.01 5.11
CA PHE A 149 -1.81 -7.02 6.18
C PHE A 149 -3.22 -6.67 6.65
N ASP A 150 -4.20 -6.72 5.75
CA ASP A 150 -5.62 -6.60 6.07
C ASP A 150 -6.01 -7.63 7.14
N LYS A 151 -5.76 -8.91 6.88
CA LYS A 151 -6.03 -9.99 7.84
C LYS A 151 -5.17 -9.88 9.11
N ALA A 152 -3.90 -9.48 8.98
CA ALA A 152 -3.00 -9.37 10.12
C ALA A 152 -3.45 -8.30 11.13
N LEU A 153 -4.12 -7.24 10.67
CA LEU A 153 -4.51 -6.11 11.51
C LEU A 153 -6.00 -6.04 11.84
N ALA A 154 -6.86 -6.73 11.11
CA ALA A 154 -8.31 -6.68 11.28
C ALA A 154 -8.76 -7.07 12.69
N ASN A 155 -9.76 -6.35 13.20
CA ASN A 155 -10.51 -6.76 14.38
C ASN A 155 -11.40 -7.97 14.00
N PRO A 156 -11.28 -9.14 14.66
CA PRO A 156 -12.04 -10.33 14.30
C PRO A 156 -13.57 -10.16 14.47
N GLU A 157 -14.01 -9.26 15.37
CA GLU A 157 -15.43 -8.98 15.58
C GLU A 157 -15.97 -7.91 14.63
N LYS A 158 -15.07 -7.09 14.06
CA LYS A 158 -15.42 -5.96 13.19
C LYS A 158 -14.35 -5.75 12.11
N PRO A 159 -14.29 -6.64 11.09
CA PRO A 159 -13.13 -6.76 10.20
C PRO A 159 -12.77 -5.51 9.39
N GLU A 160 -13.71 -4.57 9.22
CA GLU A 160 -13.44 -3.30 8.57
C GLU A 160 -12.62 -2.33 9.45
N TYR A 161 -12.47 -2.61 10.76
CA TYR A 161 -11.64 -1.84 11.71
C TYR A 161 -10.34 -2.59 12.01
N MET A 162 -9.29 -1.83 12.33
CA MET A 162 -8.10 -2.43 12.94
C MET A 162 -8.45 -2.91 14.36
N LEU A 163 -7.82 -4.00 14.80
CA LEU A 163 -7.85 -4.40 16.20
C LEU A 163 -7.32 -3.23 17.06
N PRO A 164 -7.97 -2.83 18.16
CA PRO A 164 -7.55 -1.65 18.92
C PRO A 164 -6.08 -1.64 19.37
N LEU A 165 -5.50 -2.82 19.64
CA LEU A 165 -4.07 -2.97 19.93
C LEU A 165 -3.17 -2.48 18.77
N TYR A 166 -3.63 -2.66 17.54
CA TYR A 166 -2.91 -2.36 16.31
C TYR A 166 -3.22 -0.99 15.73
N ASP A 167 -4.21 -0.28 16.26
CA ASP A 167 -4.59 1.06 15.81
C ASP A 167 -3.78 2.13 16.57
N SER A 168 -3.23 3.11 15.86
CA SER A 168 -2.59 4.28 16.51
C SER A 168 -3.60 5.22 17.18
N GLY A 169 -4.88 5.02 16.91
CA GLY A 169 -6.01 5.84 17.37
C GLY A 169 -6.54 6.77 16.28
N ASP A 170 -5.87 6.84 15.12
CA ASP A 170 -6.37 7.61 13.98
C ASP A 170 -7.21 6.80 13.01
N HIS A 171 -7.26 5.46 13.16
CA HIS A 171 -8.01 4.53 12.32
C HIS A 171 -7.50 4.37 10.87
N LEU A 172 -6.25 4.75 10.59
CA LEU A 172 -5.59 4.57 9.29
C LEU A 172 -4.15 4.06 9.41
N HIS A 173 -3.42 4.49 10.43
CA HIS A 173 -2.04 4.11 10.66
C HIS A 173 -1.93 3.11 11.80
N PRO A 174 -1.13 2.04 11.61
CA PRO A 174 -0.87 1.09 12.69
C PRO A 174 -0.15 1.72 13.89
N SER A 175 -0.41 1.18 15.07
CA SER A 175 0.41 1.37 16.27
C SER A 175 1.76 0.67 16.13
N ALA A 176 2.66 0.83 17.11
CA ALA A 176 3.90 0.06 17.16
C ALA A 176 3.66 -1.46 17.16
N ALA A 177 2.64 -1.93 17.89
CA ALA A 177 2.26 -3.35 17.88
C ALA A 177 1.68 -3.78 16.52
N GLY A 178 0.92 -2.90 15.86
CA GLY A 178 0.41 -3.16 14.51
C GLY A 178 1.54 -3.27 13.47
N TYR A 179 2.53 -2.36 13.50
CA TYR A 179 3.70 -2.48 12.63
C TYR A 179 4.53 -3.74 12.92
N LYS A 180 4.63 -4.18 14.17
CA LYS A 180 5.25 -5.47 14.50
C LYS A 180 4.47 -6.64 13.87
N ALA A 181 3.14 -6.66 14.00
CA ALA A 181 2.30 -7.71 13.39
C ALA A 181 2.44 -7.73 11.85
N MET A 182 2.55 -6.56 11.21
CA MET A 182 2.88 -6.48 9.78
C MET A 182 4.26 -7.06 9.47
N ALA A 183 5.28 -6.76 10.28
CA ALA A 183 6.62 -7.32 10.09
C ALA A 183 6.61 -8.85 10.24
N ASP A 184 5.91 -9.38 11.24
CA ASP A 184 5.75 -10.83 11.45
C ASP A 184 5.06 -11.48 10.22
N ALA A 185 4.08 -10.81 9.60
CA ALA A 185 3.44 -11.28 8.37
C ALA A 185 4.39 -11.29 7.16
N VAL A 186 5.30 -10.31 7.04
CA VAL A 186 6.34 -10.30 6.00
C VAL A 186 7.31 -11.46 6.20
N MET A 187 7.77 -11.67 7.44
CA MET A 187 8.73 -12.74 7.77
C MET A 187 8.20 -14.11 7.34
N LYS A 188 6.94 -14.40 7.68
CA LYS A 188 6.25 -15.64 7.35
C LYS A 188 6.12 -15.90 5.84
N GLU A 189 5.96 -14.86 5.04
CA GLU A 189 5.68 -14.99 3.61
C GLU A 189 6.96 -15.01 2.75
N ILE A 190 8.02 -14.32 3.19
CA ILE A 190 9.20 -14.04 2.34
C ILE A 190 10.49 -14.63 2.89
N ILE A 191 10.65 -14.69 4.22
CA ILE A 191 11.95 -14.93 4.87
C ILE A 191 12.04 -16.32 5.52
N GLU A 192 10.91 -17.01 5.73
CA GLU A 192 10.84 -18.43 6.11
C GLU A 192 10.96 -19.36 4.89
#